data_AF-A0A6S6T225-F1
#
_entry.id   AF-A0A6S6T225-F1
#
_cell.length_a   1.000
_cell.length_b   1.000
_cell.length_c   1.000
_cell.angle_alpha   90.00
_cell.angle_beta   90.00
_cell.angle_gamma   90.00
#
_symmetry.space_group_name_H-M   'P 1'
#
loop_
_entity.id
_entity.type
_entity.pdbx_description
1 polymer ?
#
loop_
_entity_poly.entity_id
_entity_poly.type
_entity_poly.pdbx_seq_one_letter_code
_entity_poly.pdbx_strand_id
1 'polypeptide(L)'
;MAKIDRKLVDFSLEESTQKLKLKLLDAYSKLLTHHNDLEHYRNIKHLQTNMYLQTKRLYEAGEVDKLSLSDRAIEIVEIDRSIEQFKANIKEQLEVLSFFTKEHYSLNTQVLGFFPRPKAPALGCL
;
A
#
# COMPACT_ATOMS: atom_id res chain seq x y z
N MET A 1 -2.61 -20.71 -47.97
CA MET A 1 -1.97 -19.59 -47.25
C MET A 1 -2.91 -18.99 -46.20
N ALA A 2 -4.14 -18.61 -46.53
CA ALA A 2 -5.11 -18.01 -45.58
C ALA A 2 -5.35 -18.73 -44.23
N LYS A 3 -5.17 -20.05 -44.14
CA LYS A 3 -5.34 -20.81 -42.87
C LYS A 3 -4.14 -20.68 -41.93
N ILE A 4 -2.94 -20.49 -42.48
CA ILE A 4 -1.72 -20.26 -41.70
C ILE A 4 -1.72 -18.82 -41.17
N ASP A 5 -2.13 -17.87 -42.01
CA ASP A 5 -2.23 -16.46 -41.63
C ASP A 5 -3.24 -16.24 -40.49
N ARG A 6 -4.39 -16.92 -40.52
CA ARG A 6 -5.36 -16.89 -39.40
C ARG A 6 -4.77 -17.44 -38.11
N LYS A 7 -4.12 -18.61 -38.16
CA LYS A 7 -3.48 -19.20 -36.97
C LYS A 7 -2.40 -18.30 -36.37
N LEU A 8 -1.67 -17.56 -37.21
CA LEU A 8 -0.65 -16.62 -36.75
C LEU A 8 -1.29 -15.41 -36.03
N VAL A 9 -2.41 -14.89 -36.55
CA VAL A 9 -3.18 -13.84 -35.89
C VAL A 9 -3.75 -14.32 -34.56
N ASP A 10 -4.33 -15.52 -34.52
CA ASP A 10 -4.89 -16.09 -33.29
C ASP A 10 -3.82 -16.26 -32.21
N PHE A 11 -2.64 -16.76 -32.57
CA PHE A 11 -1.50 -16.92 -31.66
C PHE A 11 -1.02 -15.56 -31.11
N SER A 12 -0.91 -14.55 -31.98
CA SER A 12 -0.52 -13.19 -31.57
C SER A 12 -1.55 -12.55 -30.63
N LEU A 13 -2.84 -12.79 -30.87
CA LEU A 13 -3.92 -12.33 -30.00
C LEU A 13 -3.85 -12.99 -28.62
N GLU A 14 -3.62 -14.29 -28.57
CA GLU A 14 -3.46 -15.04 -27.32
C GLU A 14 -2.28 -14.53 -26.50
N GLU A 15 -1.13 -14.32 -27.14
CA GLU A 15 0.07 -13.76 -26.50
C GLU A 15 -0.21 -12.36 -25.92
N SER A 16 -0.88 -11.50 -26.69
CA SER A 16 -1.24 -10.15 -26.24
C SER A 16 -2.19 -10.18 -25.03
N THR A 17 -3.12 -11.12 -25.02
CA THR A 17 -4.09 -11.31 -23.93
C THR A 17 -3.40 -11.80 -22.67
N GLN A 18 -2.47 -12.76 -22.78
CA GLN A 18 -1.69 -13.24 -21.64
C GLN A 18 -0.82 -12.14 -21.05
N LYS A 19 -0.14 -11.35 -21.90
CA LYS A 19 0.64 -10.18 -21.46
C LYS A 19 -0.21 -9.17 -20.71
N LEU A 20 -1.43 -8.90 -21.18
CA LEU A 20 -2.37 -8.00 -20.51
C LEU A 20 -2.78 -8.53 -19.14
N LYS A 21 -3.13 -9.82 -19.04
CA LYS A 21 -3.46 -10.49 -17.76
C LYS A 21 -2.32 -10.40 -16.76
N LEU A 22 -1.09 -10.64 -17.18
CA LEU A 22 0.09 -10.54 -16.31
C LEU A 22 0.32 -9.12 -15.80
N LYS A 23 0.17 -8.11 -16.67
CA LYS A 23 0.28 -6.69 -16.26
C LYS A 23 -0.80 -6.30 -15.26
N LEU A 24 -2.03 -6.76 -15.48
CA LEU A 24 -3.14 -6.49 -14.57
C LEU A 24 -2.89 -7.14 -13.20
N LEU A 25 -2.46 -8.41 -13.19
CA LEU A 25 -2.12 -9.14 -11.96
C LEU A 25 -0.99 -8.46 -11.18
N ASP A 26 0.06 -8.00 -11.87
CA ASP A 26 1.18 -7.28 -11.25
C ASP A 26 0.72 -5.97 -10.61
N ALA A 27 -0.10 -5.18 -11.32
CA ALA A 27 -0.67 -3.94 -10.79
C ALA A 27 -1.54 -4.19 -9.54
N TYR A 28 -2.39 -5.23 -9.57
CA TYR A 28 -3.21 -5.62 -8.41
C TYR A 28 -2.35 -6.09 -7.23
N SER A 29 -1.32 -6.90 -7.47
CA SER A 29 -0.40 -7.39 -6.44
C SER A 29 0.31 -6.24 -5.74
N LYS A 30 0.86 -5.30 -6.52
CA LYS A 30 1.50 -4.08 -6.00
C LYS A 30 0.55 -3.21 -5.21
N LEU A 31 -0.67 -3.02 -5.72
CA LEU A 31 -1.71 -2.26 -5.03
C LEU A 31 -2.01 -2.86 -3.64
N LEU A 32 -2.18 -4.19 -3.57
CA LEU A 32 -2.45 -4.89 -2.31
C LEU A 32 -1.29 -4.73 -1.33
N THR A 33 -0.06 -4.91 -1.79
CA THR A 33 1.14 -4.73 -0.96
C THR A 33 1.22 -3.31 -0.41
N HIS A 34 1.12 -2.28 -1.26
CA HIS A 34 1.19 -0.90 -0.80
C HIS A 34 0.03 -0.51 0.13
N HIS A 35 -1.15 -1.08 -0.07
CA HIS A 35 -2.27 -0.88 0.86
C HIS A 35 -1.97 -1.48 2.23
N ASN A 36 -1.44 -2.71 2.29
CA ASN A 36 -1.05 -3.34 3.56
C ASN A 36 0.05 -2.53 4.25
N ASP A 37 1.08 -2.11 3.51
CA ASP A 37 2.15 -1.27 4.03
C ASP A 37 1.60 0.05 4.59
N LEU A 38 0.69 0.71 3.87
CA LEU A 38 0.02 1.93 4.33
C LEU A 38 -0.71 1.73 5.66
N GLU A 39 -1.40 0.61 5.82
CA GLU A 39 -2.10 0.28 7.07
C GLU A 39 -1.13 -0.01 8.22
N HIS A 40 -0.07 -0.77 7.96
CA HIS A 40 0.98 -1.01 8.94
C HIS A 40 1.64 0.29 9.39
N TYR A 41 2.00 1.19 8.46
CA TYR A 41 2.62 2.47 8.80
C TYR A 41 1.67 3.41 9.54
N ARG A 42 0.36 3.37 9.28
CA ARG A 42 -0.63 4.09 10.09
C ARG A 42 -0.63 3.61 11.55
N ASN A 43 -0.55 2.29 11.76
CA ASN A 43 -0.47 1.72 13.10
C ASN A 43 0.86 2.10 13.79
N ILE A 44 1.98 2.02 13.07
CA ILE A 44 3.29 2.45 13.58
C ILE A 44 3.26 3.94 13.96
N LYS A 45 2.68 4.80 13.11
CA LYS A 45 2.52 6.24 13.41
C LYS A 45 1.74 6.45 14.70
N HIS A 46 0.64 5.74 14.88
CA HIS A 46 -0.17 5.85 16.10
C HIS A 46 0.65 5.50 17.35
N LEU A 47 1.38 4.38 17.32
CA LEU A 47 2.24 3.95 18.42
C LEU A 47 3.34 4.97 18.70
N GLN A 48 4.04 5.46 17.67
CA GLN A 48 5.10 6.44 17.81
C GLN A 48 4.60 7.80 18.32
N THR A 49 3.40 8.20 17.91
CA THR A 49 2.74 9.41 18.44
C THR A 49 2.48 9.26 19.94
N ASN A 50 2.00 8.10 20.39
CA ASN A 50 1.81 7.83 21.82
C ASN A 50 3.13 7.84 22.59
N MET A 51 4.19 7.25 22.03
CA MET A 51 5.53 7.28 22.61
C MET A 51 6.07 8.71 22.72
N TYR A 52 5.94 9.52 21.66
CA TYR A 52 6.33 10.93 21.68
C TYR A 52 5.60 11.70 22.80
N LEU A 53 4.29 11.49 22.97
CA LEU A 53 3.52 12.13 24.04
C LEU A 53 4.01 11.72 25.45
N GLN A 54 4.41 10.46 25.63
CA GLN A 54 4.99 10.00 26.89
C GLN A 54 6.39 10.61 27.11
N THR A 55 7.25 10.59 26.09
CA THR A 55 8.58 11.23 26.14
C THR A 55 8.47 12.72 26.43
N LYS A 56 7.47 13.42 25.86
CA LYS A 56 7.21 14.82 26.15
C LYS A 56 6.89 15.06 27.63
N ARG A 57 6.06 14.19 28.25
CA ARG A 57 5.76 14.27 29.68
C ARG A 57 7.00 14.04 30.55
N LEU A 58 7.85 13.09 30.16
CA LEU A 58 9.13 12.85 30.85
C LEU A 58 10.09 14.05 30.70
N TYR A 59 10.13 14.67 29.51
CA TYR A 59 10.92 15.88 29.29
C TYR A 59 10.45 17.04 30.15
N GLU A 60 9.14 17.26 30.24
CA GLU A 60 8.53 18.28 31.11
C GLU A 60 8.81 18.02 32.60
N ALA A 61 8.96 16.75 32.98
CA ALA A 61 9.38 16.34 34.33
C ALA A 61 10.91 16.43 34.57
N GLY A 62 11.70 16.70 33.53
CA GLY A 62 13.17 16.74 33.61
C GLY A 62 13.86 15.38 33.57
N GLU A 63 13.13 14.31 33.25
CA GLU A 63 13.62 12.92 33.26
C GLU A 63 14.31 12.49 31.95
N VAL A 64 14.09 13.23 30.86
CA VAL A 64 14.75 13.01 29.56
C VAL A 64 15.19 14.33 28.94
N ASP A 65 16.17 14.28 28.05
CA ASP A 65 16.69 15.47 27.40
C ASP A 65 15.87 15.88 26.15
N LYS A 66 16.16 17.10 25.67
CA LYS A 66 15.49 17.66 24.50
C LYS A 66 15.83 16.88 23.21
N LEU A 67 17.02 16.28 23.15
CA LEU A 67 17.45 15.49 21.99
C LEU A 67 16.59 14.25 21.82
N SER A 68 16.35 13.49 22.90
CA SER A 68 15.46 12.33 22.91
C SER A 68 14.05 12.69 22.45
N LEU A 69 13.53 13.85 22.85
CA LEU A 69 12.22 14.33 22.38
C LEU A 69 12.23 14.70 20.88
N SER A 70 13.32 15.30 20.41
CA SER A 70 13.50 15.68 19.01
C SER A 70 13.61 14.46 18.09
N ASP A 71 14.38 13.45 18.49
CA ASP A 71 14.57 12.22 17.72
C ASP A 71 13.23 11.51 17.47
N ARG A 72 12.38 11.45 18.50
CA ARG A 72 11.01 10.93 18.38
C ARG A 72 10.13 11.73 17.42
N ALA A 73 10.27 13.06 17.40
CA ALA A 73 9.55 13.89 16.45
C ALA A 73 10.01 13.64 15.02
N ILE A 74 11.32 13.45 14.81
CA ILE A 74 11.90 13.11 13.50
C ILE A 74 11.37 11.77 13.01
N GLU A 75 11.35 10.74 13.87
CA GLU A 75 10.79 9.42 13.53
C GLU A 75 9.34 9.51 13.00
N ILE A 76 8.50 10.34 13.63
CA ILE A 76 7.10 10.55 13.18
C ILE A 76 7.06 11.19 11.79
N VAL A 77 7.91 12.17 11.52
CA VAL A 77 7.98 12.85 10.21
C VAL A 77 8.43 11.88 9.10
N GLU A 78 9.39 11.00 9.40
CA GLU A 78 9.84 9.97 8.45
C GLU A 78 8.74 8.94 8.14
N ILE A 79 7.96 8.57 9.15
CA ILE A 79 6.78 7.71 8.97
C ILE A 79 5.74 8.41 8.10
N ASP A 80 5.49 9.70 8.31
CA ASP A 80 4.57 10.47 7.47
C ASP A 80 5.01 10.55 6.02
N ARG A 81 6.32 10.74 5.78
CA ARG A 81 6.88 10.70 4.43
C ARG A 81 6.65 9.34 3.77
N SER A 82 6.83 8.26 4.51
CA SER A 82 6.59 6.89 4.02
C SER A 82 5.11 6.67 3.68
N ILE A 83 4.19 7.15 4.54
CA ILE A 83 2.73 7.09 4.30
C ILE A 83 2.34 7.81 3.00
N GLU A 84 2.87 9.01 2.77
CA GLU A 84 2.57 9.75 1.53
C GLU A 84 3.16 9.05 0.30
N GLN A 85 4.34 8.44 0.42
CA GLN A 85 4.90 7.63 -0.68
C GLN A 85 4.01 6.42 -1.01
N PHE A 86 3.52 5.69 0.00
CA PHE A 86 2.61 4.57 -0.25
C PHE A 86 1.30 5.02 -0.90
N LYS A 87 0.73 6.16 -0.47
CA LYS A 87 -0.46 6.73 -1.13
C LYS A 87 -0.20 7.07 -2.60
N ALA A 88 0.96 7.67 -2.91
CA ALA A 88 1.35 7.98 -4.27
C ALA A 88 1.47 6.70 -5.13
N ASN A 89 2.15 5.67 -4.61
CA ASN A 89 2.29 4.39 -5.30
C ASN A 89 0.94 3.70 -5.52
N ILE A 90 0.04 3.72 -4.53
CA ILE A 90 -1.33 3.19 -4.68
C ILE A 90 -2.04 3.94 -5.81
N LYS A 91 -1.99 5.28 -5.81
CA LYS A 91 -2.62 6.09 -6.85
C LYS A 91 -2.09 5.73 -8.25
N GLU A 92 -0.78 5.58 -8.40
CA GLU A 92 -0.16 5.15 -9.65
C GLU A 92 -0.70 3.80 -10.12
N GLN A 93 -0.77 2.79 -9.24
CA GLN A 93 -1.29 1.47 -9.62
C GLN A 93 -2.79 1.52 -9.96
N LEU A 94 -3.58 2.36 -9.29
CA LEU A 94 -4.99 2.57 -9.64
C LEU A 94 -5.17 3.21 -11.02
N GLU A 95 -4.28 4.14 -11.42
CA GLU A 95 -4.27 4.72 -12.76
C GLU A 95 -3.91 3.67 -13.82
N VAL A 96 -2.94 2.79 -13.53
CA VAL A 96 -2.60 1.65 -14.41
C VAL A 96 -3.79 0.71 -14.57
N LEU A 97 -4.46 0.35 -13.48
CA LEU A 97 -5.66 -0.49 -13.54
C LEU A 97 -6.75 0.19 -14.36
N SER A 98 -7.02 1.48 -14.10
CA SER A 98 -8.02 2.26 -14.83
C SER A 98 -7.75 2.30 -16.33
N PHE A 99 -6.49 2.45 -16.72
CA PHE A 99 -6.09 2.44 -18.13
C PHE A 99 -6.45 1.12 -18.84
N PHE A 100 -6.24 -0.02 -18.17
CA PHE A 100 -6.49 -1.34 -18.74
C PHE A 100 -7.95 -1.80 -18.63
N THR A 101 -8.65 -1.50 -17.54
CA THR A 101 -10.04 -1.94 -17.32
C THR A 101 -11.07 -0.95 -17.85
N LYS A 102 -10.68 0.30 -18.13
CA LYS A 102 -11.57 1.43 -18.43
C LYS A 102 -12.55 1.77 -17.30
N GLU A 103 -12.28 1.28 -16.08
CA GLU A 103 -13.03 1.63 -14.88
C GLU A 103 -12.33 2.76 -14.11
N HIS A 104 -13.07 3.49 -13.28
CA HIS A 104 -12.50 4.54 -12.44
C HIS A 104 -12.30 4.02 -11.02
N TYR A 105 -11.06 4.01 -10.54
CA TYR A 105 -10.71 3.64 -9.17
C TYR A 105 -10.18 4.85 -8.39
N SER A 106 -10.51 4.93 -7.11
CA SER A 106 -10.05 5.95 -6.17
C SER A 106 -9.34 5.31 -4.97
N LEU A 107 -8.56 6.09 -4.21
CA LEU A 107 -7.91 5.63 -2.98
C LEU A 107 -8.88 5.07 -1.93
N ASN A 108 -10.16 5.45 -2.00
CA ASN A 108 -11.24 4.96 -1.13
C ASN A 108 -12.01 3.79 -1.74
N THR A 109 -11.72 3.43 -2.99
CA THR A 109 -12.36 2.29 -3.63
C THR A 109 -11.89 1.05 -2.91
N GLN A 110 -12.84 0.28 -2.35
CA GLN A 110 -12.55 -1.01 -1.73
C GLN A 110 -12.18 -2.01 -2.83
N VAL A 111 -10.97 -1.88 -3.40
CA VAL A 111 -10.40 -2.90 -4.28
C VAL A 111 -10.18 -4.21 -3.49
N LEU A 112 -10.13 -4.10 -2.15
CA LEU A 112 -9.99 -5.18 -1.18
C LEU A 112 -11.19 -6.14 -1.08
N GLY A 113 -12.31 -5.90 -1.77
CA GLY A 113 -13.45 -6.83 -1.76
C GLY A 113 -13.13 -8.23 -2.32
N PHE A 114 -12.01 -8.38 -3.05
CA PHE A 114 -11.64 -9.64 -3.70
C PHE A 114 -10.81 -10.60 -2.84
N PHE A 115 -10.17 -10.14 -1.75
CA PHE A 115 -9.37 -11.01 -0.88
C PHE A 115 -9.79 -10.82 0.58
N PRO A 116 -10.39 -11.85 1.22
CA PRO A 116 -10.71 -11.77 2.64
C PRO A 116 -9.41 -11.58 3.42
N ARG A 117 -9.33 -10.49 4.20
CA ARG A 117 -8.24 -10.32 5.15
C ARG A 117 -8.26 -11.53 6.09
N PRO A 118 -7.12 -12.21 6.32
CA PRO A 118 -7.07 -13.19 7.40
C PRO A 118 -7.47 -12.46 8.68
N LYS A 119 -8.51 -12.94 9.36
CA LYS A 119 -8.92 -12.39 10.66
C LYS A 119 -7.68 -12.45 11.54
N ALA A 120 -7.22 -11.30 12.02
CA ALA A 120 -6.15 -11.26 13.02
C ALA A 120 -6.59 -12.19 14.17
N PRO A 121 -5.70 -13.07 14.67
CA PRO A 121 -6.03 -13.86 15.84
C PRO A 121 -6.41 -12.87 16.95
N ALA A 122 -7.59 -13.08 17.55
CA ALA A 122 -7.96 -12.35 18.73
C ALA A 122 -6.83 -12.57 19.74
N LEU A 123 -6.06 -11.53 20.03
CA LEU A 123 -5.18 -11.51 21.17
C LEU A 123 -6.11 -11.58 22.37
N GLY A 124 -6.36 -12.81 22.82
CA GLY A 124 -7.06 -13.09 24.05
C GLY A 124 -6.31 -12.35 25.15
N CYS A 125 -7.03 -11.46 25.82
CA CYS A 125 -6.62 -10.94 27.11
C CYS A 125 -6.23 -12.13 28.00
N LEU A 126 -4.97 -12.18 28.40
CA LEU A 126 -4.47 -12.94 29.53
C LEU A 126 -3.69 -11.96 30.40
#